data_AF-A0A1W6ZAV7-F1
#
_entry.id   AF-A0A1W6ZAV7-F1
#
_cell.length_a   1.000
_cell.length_b   1.000
_cell.length_c   1.000
_cell.angle_alpha   90.00
_cell.angle_beta   90.00
_cell.angle_gamma   90.00
#
_symmetry.space_group_name_H-M   'P 1'
#
loop_
_entity.id
_entity.type
_entity.pdbx_description
1 polymer ?
#
loop_
_entity_poly.entity_id
_entity_poly.type
_entity_poly.pdbx_seq_one_letter_code
_entity_poly.pdbx_strand_id
1 'polypeptide(L)'
;MVQASVEPPEHEGWLLRTTDIRSALNSLTHPASLVQARDSVGMQWIVKVLGLDSRSRLFFWRPDSGMARQADGLADRLASAPLDFTATAYDGSWLQFQAGQPALVRFDDGSLLMVSPFPARLRHEFNPG
;
A
#
# COMPACT_ATOMS: atom_id res chain seq x y z
N MET A 1 -18.82 -30.61 -13.99
CA MET A 1 -18.72 -29.18 -13.60
C MET A 1 -17.58 -28.59 -14.39
N VAL A 2 -17.87 -27.69 -15.33
CA VAL A 2 -16.84 -26.99 -16.09
C VAL A 2 -16.36 -25.85 -15.20
N GLN A 3 -15.11 -25.89 -14.75
CA GLN A 3 -14.45 -24.76 -14.12
C GLN A 3 -14.40 -23.65 -15.17
N ALA A 4 -15.19 -22.60 -14.98
CA ALA A 4 -15.00 -21.38 -15.76
C ALA A 4 -13.60 -20.86 -15.41
N SER A 5 -12.68 -20.95 -16.35
CA SER A 5 -11.46 -20.16 -16.32
C SER A 5 -11.90 -18.70 -16.32
N VAL A 6 -11.85 -18.06 -15.16
CA VAL A 6 -11.96 -16.62 -15.08
C VAL A 6 -10.70 -16.09 -15.76
N GLU A 7 -10.79 -15.79 -17.05
CA GLU A 7 -9.76 -14.99 -17.69
C GLU A 7 -9.63 -13.70 -16.88
N PRO A 8 -8.42 -13.30 -16.47
CA PRO A 8 -8.24 -12.02 -15.80
C PRO A 8 -8.82 -10.94 -16.72
N PRO A 9 -9.53 -9.94 -16.18
CA PRO A 9 -10.06 -8.86 -17.00
C PRO A 9 -8.93 -8.30 -17.88
N GLU A 10 -9.23 -7.94 -19.13
CA GLU A 10 -8.23 -7.53 -20.14
C GLU A 10 -7.34 -6.36 -19.69
N HIS A 11 -7.71 -5.72 -18.57
CA HIS A 11 -7.08 -4.57 -17.94
C HIS A 11 -6.30 -4.91 -16.66
N GLU A 12 -6.16 -6.19 -16.32
CA GLU A 12 -5.39 -6.66 -15.17
C GLU A 12 -3.98 -7.12 -15.58
N GLY A 13 -2.97 -6.65 -14.87
CA GLY A 13 -1.58 -7.06 -15.12
C GLY A 13 -0.66 -6.90 -13.92
N TRP A 14 0.50 -7.55 -14.00
CA TRP A 14 1.59 -7.39 -13.04
C TRP A 14 2.61 -6.37 -13.53
N LEU A 15 2.79 -5.29 -12.78
CA LEU A 15 3.88 -4.35 -12.96
C LEU A 15 5.14 -4.90 -12.28
N LEU A 16 6.20 -5.05 -13.07
CA LEU A 16 7.52 -5.53 -12.61
C LEU A 16 8.62 -4.48 -12.76
N ARG A 17 8.46 -3.53 -13.69
CA ARG A 17 9.44 -2.46 -13.90
C ARG A 17 9.33 -1.44 -12.79
N THR A 18 10.46 -1.05 -12.22
CA THR A 18 10.52 -0.07 -11.13
C THR A 18 9.88 1.26 -11.51
N THR A 19 9.98 1.68 -12.78
CA THR A 19 9.32 2.91 -13.28
C THR A 19 7.80 2.84 -13.20
N ASP A 20 7.24 1.68 -13.53
CA ASP A 20 5.79 1.45 -13.60
C ASP A 20 5.24 1.29 -12.18
N ILE A 21 5.94 0.53 -11.33
CA ILE A 21 5.65 0.42 -9.88
C ILE A 21 5.69 1.79 -9.22
N ARG A 22 6.71 2.61 -9.51
CA ARG A 22 6.82 3.97 -8.98
C ARG A 22 5.61 4.82 -9.39
N SER A 23 5.19 4.75 -10.67
CA SER A 23 4.04 5.51 -11.16
C SER A 23 2.75 5.10 -10.45
N ALA A 24 2.53 3.79 -10.28
CA ALA A 24 1.39 3.25 -9.56
C ALA A 24 1.39 3.63 -8.08
N LEU A 25 2.53 3.54 -7.39
CA LEU A 25 2.64 4.01 -6.00
C LEU A 25 2.43 5.52 -5.87
N ASN A 26 2.81 6.30 -6.89
CA ASN A 26 2.65 7.75 -6.88
C ASN A 26 1.18 8.17 -6.99
N SER A 27 0.33 7.40 -7.69
CA SER A 27 -1.11 7.70 -7.71
C SER A 27 -1.75 7.57 -6.32
N LEU A 28 -1.17 6.76 -5.44
CA LEU A 28 -1.64 6.60 -4.06
C LEU A 28 -1.35 7.80 -3.15
N THR A 29 -0.50 8.75 -3.55
CA THR A 29 -0.27 9.98 -2.77
C THR A 29 -1.42 10.97 -2.87
N HIS A 30 -2.34 10.77 -3.82
CA HIS A 30 -3.50 11.64 -3.96
C HIS A 30 -4.45 11.48 -2.76
N PRO A 31 -4.97 12.57 -2.16
CA PRO A 31 -5.80 12.49 -0.95
C PRO A 31 -7.10 11.68 -1.10
N ALA A 32 -7.59 11.52 -2.33
CA ALA A 32 -8.79 10.74 -2.65
C ALA A 32 -8.53 9.24 -2.83
N SER A 33 -7.26 8.80 -2.84
CA SER A 33 -6.91 7.39 -2.93
C SER A 33 -7.26 6.68 -1.61
N LEU A 34 -7.81 5.48 -1.72
CA LEU A 34 -8.18 4.64 -0.59
C LEU A 34 -7.16 3.52 -0.48
N VAL A 35 -6.43 3.43 0.63
CA VAL A 35 -5.37 2.43 0.82
C VAL A 35 -5.60 1.68 2.12
N GLN A 36 -5.47 0.35 2.05
CA GLN A 36 -5.58 -0.55 3.19
C GLN A 36 -4.33 -1.41 3.30
N ALA A 37 -3.75 -1.48 4.50
CA ALA A 37 -2.68 -2.41 4.83
C ALA A 37 -3.25 -3.60 5.62
N ARG A 38 -2.67 -4.79 5.43
CA ARG A 38 -3.06 -6.03 6.07
C ARG A 38 -1.84 -6.82 6.52
N ASP A 39 -1.89 -7.39 7.73
CA ASP A 39 -0.85 -8.31 8.20
C ASP A 39 -1.16 -9.78 7.86
N SER A 40 -0.22 -10.67 8.15
CA SER A 40 -0.35 -12.11 7.85
C SER A 40 -1.46 -12.83 8.61
N VAL A 41 -1.97 -12.24 9.70
CA VAL A 41 -3.10 -12.79 10.46
C VAL A 41 -4.44 -12.18 10.05
N GLY A 42 -4.43 -11.32 9.02
CA GLY A 42 -5.63 -10.77 8.40
C GLY A 42 -6.17 -9.49 9.03
N MET A 43 -5.45 -8.90 10.00
CA MET A 43 -5.84 -7.61 10.57
C MET A 43 -5.59 -6.49 9.56
N GLN A 44 -6.47 -5.49 9.56
CA GLN A 44 -6.53 -4.49 8.49
C GLN A 44 -6.58 -3.07 9.03
N TRP A 45 -5.90 -2.16 8.33
CA TRP A 45 -5.86 -0.74 8.68
C TRP A 45 -5.97 0.14 7.45
N ILE A 46 -6.76 1.20 7.55
CA ILE A 46 -6.75 2.28 6.55
C ILE A 46 -5.48 3.09 6.75
N VAL A 47 -4.77 3.36 5.66
CA VAL A 47 -3.49 4.07 5.65
C VAL A 47 -3.52 5.17 4.60
N LYS A 48 -2.60 6.13 4.73
CA LYS A 48 -2.36 7.18 3.72
C LYS A 48 -0.92 7.11 3.26
N VAL A 49 -0.69 7.05 1.96
CA VAL A 49 0.63 7.22 1.36
C VAL A 49 0.92 8.72 1.27
N LEU A 50 2.04 9.14 1.83
CA LEU A 50 2.42 10.55 1.96
C LEU A 50 3.41 10.99 0.89
N GLY A 51 4.19 10.05 0.36
CA GLY A 51 5.19 10.34 -0.65
C GLY A 51 6.10 9.16 -0.96
N LEU A 52 7.07 9.42 -1.83
CA LEU A 52 8.01 8.44 -2.35
C LEU A 52 9.42 9.02 -2.35
N ASP A 53 10.42 8.20 -2.05
CA ASP A 53 11.81 8.42 -2.43
C ASP A 53 12.16 7.46 -3.56
N SER A 54 12.28 8.00 -4.77
CA SER A 54 12.59 7.22 -5.97
C SER A 54 14.03 6.72 -6.01
N ARG A 55 14.96 7.43 -5.35
CA ARG A 55 16.38 7.07 -5.33
C ARG A 55 16.60 5.85 -4.45
N SER A 56 16.02 5.87 -3.25
CA SER A 56 16.12 4.77 -2.28
C SER A 56 15.04 3.70 -2.48
N ARG A 57 14.08 3.93 -3.38
CA ARG A 57 12.92 3.05 -3.64
C ARG A 57 12.11 2.80 -2.37
N LEU A 58 11.78 3.88 -1.68
CA LEU A 58 10.99 3.86 -0.44
C LEU A 58 9.69 4.63 -0.64
N PHE A 59 8.63 4.20 0.04
CA PHE A 59 7.41 4.96 0.16
C PHE A 59 7.10 5.22 1.64
N PHE A 60 6.53 6.40 1.89
CA PHE A 60 6.22 6.89 3.21
C PHE A 60 4.72 6.85 3.42
N TRP A 61 4.28 6.31 4.55
CA TRP A 61 2.85 6.17 4.84
C TRP A 61 2.57 6.26 6.33
N ARG A 62 1.30 6.43 6.70
CA ARG A 62 0.86 6.36 8.09
C ARG A 62 -0.53 5.73 8.18
N PRO A 63 -0.85 5.02 9.27
CA PRO A 63 -2.23 4.66 9.58
C PRO A 63 -3.08 5.91 9.74
N ASP A 64 -4.36 5.82 9.39
CA ASP A 64 -5.26 6.93 9.57
C ASP A 64 -5.39 7.30 11.06
N SER A 65 -5.45 8.61 11.32
CA SER A 65 -5.33 9.21 12.66
C SER A 65 -6.42 8.75 13.64
N GLY A 66 -7.58 8.30 13.14
CA GLY A 66 -8.64 7.71 13.96
C GLY A 66 -8.25 6.38 14.61
N MET A 67 -7.36 5.61 13.96
CA MET A 67 -6.82 4.33 14.45
C MET A 67 -5.54 4.53 15.27
N ALA A 68 -4.70 5.50 14.90
CA ALA A 68 -3.42 5.76 15.55
C ALA A 68 -3.54 6.22 17.01
N ARG A 69 -4.64 6.88 17.38
CA ARG A 69 -4.92 7.31 18.76
C ARG A 69 -5.42 6.19 19.68
N GLN A 70 -5.83 5.04 19.14
CA GLN A 70 -6.60 4.03 19.89
C GLN A 70 -5.80 2.78 20.29
N ALA A 71 -4.55 2.61 19.84
CA ALA A 71 -3.85 1.35 20.07
C ALA A 71 -2.38 1.57 20.42
N ASP A 72 -2.09 1.51 21.72
CA ASP A 72 -0.76 1.17 22.22
C ASP A 72 -0.26 -0.08 21.45
N GLY A 73 0.90 0.01 20.82
CA GLY A 73 1.51 -1.10 20.08
C GLY A 73 1.07 -1.28 18.62
N LEU A 74 0.13 -0.48 18.08
CA LEU A 74 -0.24 -0.58 16.64
C LEU A 74 0.96 -0.31 15.72
N ALA A 75 1.74 0.72 16.03
CA ALA A 75 2.91 1.09 15.27
C ALA A 75 3.94 -0.04 15.23
N ASP A 76 4.18 -0.66 16.39
CA ASP A 76 5.13 -1.76 16.54
C ASP A 76 4.62 -3.02 15.83
N ARG A 77 3.31 -3.26 15.85
CA ARG A 77 2.68 -4.34 15.06
C ARG A 77 2.86 -4.12 13.56
N LEU A 78 2.57 -2.92 13.05
CA LEU A 78 2.75 -2.58 11.63
C LEU A 78 4.22 -2.68 11.20
N ALA A 79 5.17 -2.48 12.12
CA ALA A 79 6.59 -2.62 11.87
C ALA A 79 7.14 -4.04 12.09
N SER A 80 6.31 -5.01 12.50
CA SER A 80 6.78 -6.34 12.92
C SER A 80 7.03 -7.32 11.76
N ALA A 81 6.39 -7.10 10.61
CA ALA A 81 6.39 -8.03 9.49
C ALA A 81 6.10 -7.31 8.16
N PRO A 82 6.32 -7.98 7.01
CA PRO A 82 5.79 -7.54 5.72
C PRO A 82 4.27 -7.34 5.78
N LEU A 83 3.77 -6.41 4.97
CA LEU A 83 2.35 -6.08 4.89
C LEU A 83 1.85 -6.20 3.45
N ASP A 84 0.64 -6.71 3.30
CA ASP A 84 -0.10 -6.69 2.05
C ASP A 84 -0.91 -5.39 1.97
N PHE A 85 -0.90 -4.76 0.81
CA PHE A 85 -1.61 -3.53 0.52
C PHE A 85 -2.64 -3.78 -0.59
N THR A 86 -3.82 -3.20 -0.41
CA THR A 86 -4.83 -3.06 -1.45
C THR A 86 -5.23 -1.60 -1.53
N ALA A 87 -5.41 -1.08 -2.74
CA ALA A 87 -5.76 0.32 -2.92
C ALA A 87 -6.67 0.55 -4.12
N THR A 88 -7.48 1.60 -4.02
CA THR A 88 -8.13 2.24 -5.16
C THR A 88 -7.52 3.63 -5.31
N ALA A 89 -6.83 3.87 -6.41
CA ALA A 89 -6.24 5.17 -6.70
C ALA A 89 -7.31 6.19 -7.14
N TYR A 90 -6.93 7.46 -7.16
CA TYR A 90 -7.84 8.57 -7.52
C TYR A 90 -8.39 8.50 -8.95
N ASP A 91 -7.69 7.80 -9.86
CA ASP A 91 -8.12 7.57 -11.23
C ASP A 91 -9.04 6.34 -11.37
N GLY A 92 -9.38 5.69 -10.25
CA GLY A 92 -10.22 4.50 -10.20
C GLY A 92 -9.48 3.18 -10.40
N SER A 93 -8.17 3.22 -10.66
CA SER A 93 -7.38 1.98 -10.76
C SER A 93 -7.30 1.25 -9.43
N TRP A 94 -7.28 -0.08 -9.50
CA TRP A 94 -7.11 -0.93 -8.32
C TRP A 94 -5.71 -1.52 -8.29
N LEU A 95 -5.07 -1.48 -7.11
CA LEU A 95 -3.71 -1.97 -6.89
C LEU A 95 -3.68 -2.99 -5.76
N GLN A 96 -2.83 -4.01 -5.91
CA GLN A 96 -2.48 -4.94 -4.84
C GLN A 96 -0.99 -5.28 -4.86
N PHE A 97 -0.34 -5.20 -3.71
CA PHE A 97 1.09 -5.50 -3.59
C PHE A 97 1.47 -5.88 -2.17
N GLN A 98 2.61 -6.54 -2.02
CA GLN A 98 3.23 -6.78 -0.71
C GLN A 98 4.48 -5.92 -0.59
N ALA A 99 4.61 -5.19 0.52
CA ALA A 99 5.84 -4.49 0.85
C ALA A 99 6.59 -5.22 1.97
N GLY A 100 7.91 -5.10 1.96
CA GLY A 100 8.75 -5.62 3.03
C GLY A 100 8.47 -4.96 4.38
N GLN A 101 9.10 -5.47 5.43
CA GLN A 101 8.94 -4.98 6.80
C GLN A 101 9.12 -3.45 6.87
N PRO A 102 8.10 -2.71 7.32
CA PRO A 102 8.20 -1.26 7.46
C PRO A 102 9.14 -0.85 8.59
N ALA A 103 9.90 0.22 8.40
CA ALA A 103 10.58 0.92 9.48
C ALA A 103 9.64 1.97 10.11
N LEU A 104 9.66 2.07 11.44
CA LEU A 104 8.88 3.04 12.20
C LEU A 104 9.74 4.27 12.56
N VAL A 105 9.25 5.45 12.24
CA VAL A 105 9.79 6.73 12.68
C VAL A 105 8.78 7.40 13.61
N ARG A 106 9.20 7.73 14.83
CA ARG A 106 8.41 8.47 15.81
C ARG A 106 8.94 9.89 15.89
N PHE A 107 8.03 10.86 15.92
CA PHE A 107 8.38 12.27 16.08
C PHE A 107 8.05 12.73 17.51
N ASP A 108 8.68 13.82 17.94
CA ASP A 108 8.52 14.38 19.28
C ASP A 108 7.09 14.88 19.55
N ASP A 109 6.33 15.19 18.49
CA ASP A 109 4.92 15.59 18.57
C ASP A 109 3.95 14.39 18.75
N GLY A 110 4.50 13.18 18.90
CA GLY A 110 3.73 11.94 19.05
C GLY A 110 3.17 11.39 17.73
N SER A 111 3.39 12.07 16.61
CA SER A 111 3.07 11.53 15.29
C SER A 111 4.06 10.44 14.88
N LEU A 112 3.65 9.63 13.91
CA LEU A 112 4.46 8.54 13.40
C LEU A 112 4.40 8.47 11.87
N LEU A 113 5.48 7.93 11.32
CA LEU A 113 5.66 7.65 9.90
C LEU A 113 6.18 6.23 9.75
N MET A 114 5.59 5.51 8.82
CA MET A 114 6.04 4.20 8.38
C MET A 114 6.80 4.36 7.06
N VAL A 115 7.91 3.65 6.93
CA VAL A 115 8.76 3.67 5.74
C VAL A 115 8.87 2.26 5.21
N SER A 116 8.42 2.04 3.98
CA SER A 116 8.42 0.72 3.35
C SER A 116 9.21 0.75 2.05
N PRO A 117 9.91 -0.35 1.69
CA PRO A 117 10.51 -0.47 0.37
C PRO A 117 9.43 -0.61 -0.70
N PHE A 118 9.75 -0.21 -1.93
CA PHE A 118 8.90 -0.53 -3.08
C PHE A 118 8.70 -2.04 -3.18
N PRO A 119 7.50 -2.50 -3.58
CA PRO A 119 7.25 -3.91 -3.79
C PRO A 119 8.05 -4.42 -4.99
N ALA A 120 8.38 -5.71 -4.99
CA ALA A 120 9.04 -6.35 -6.14
C ALA A 120 8.11 -6.50 -7.36
N ARG A 121 6.81 -6.56 -7.11
CA ARG A 121 5.74 -6.63 -8.12
C ARG A 121 4.47 -5.99 -7.59
N LEU A 122 3.67 -5.43 -8.47
CA LEU A 122 2.39 -4.82 -8.13
C LEU A 122 1.34 -5.32 -9.12
N ARG A 123 0.21 -5.84 -8.62
CA ARG A 123 -0.96 -6.17 -9.44
C ARG A 123 -1.76 -4.90 -9.63
N HIS A 124 -2.16 -4.64 -10.87
CA HIS A 124 -2.87 -3.45 -11.27
C HIS A 124 -4.04 -3.83 -12.16
N GLU A 125 -5.22 -3.29 -11.87
CA GLU A 125 -6.40 -3.37 -12.70
C GLU A 125 -6.83 -1.95 -13.07
N PHE A 126 -6.83 -1.64 -14.38
CA PHE A 126 -7.30 -0.35 -14.86
C PHE A 126 -8.82 -0.31 -14.91
N ASN A 127 -9.40 0.81 -14.49
CA ASN A 127 -10.81 1.10 -14.76
C ASN A 127 -10.91 1.78 -16.14
N PRO A 128 -11.48 1.12 -17.17
CA PRO A 128 -11.82 1.81 -18.40
C PRO A 128 -13.04 2.69 -18.09
N GLY A 129 -12.80 3.99 -17.91
CA GLY A 129 -13.87 4.97 -17.69
C GLY A 129 -14.89 5.01 -18.84
#